data_AF-A0A9Q3VYS0-F1
#
_entry.id   AF-A0A9Q3VYS0-F1
#
_cell.length_a   1.000
_cell.length_b   1.000
_cell.length_c   1.000
_cell.angle_alpha   90.00
_cell.angle_beta   90.00
_cell.angle_gamma   90.00
#
_symmetry.space_group_name_H-M   'P 1'
#
loop_
_entity.id
_entity.type
_entity.pdbx_description
1 polymer ?
#
loop_
_entity_poly.entity_id
_entity_poly.type
_entity_poly.pdbx_seq_one_letter_code
_entity_poly.pdbx_strand_id
1 'polypeptide(L)'
;MASLVIRPTARNPSWNPSPPAATGPRTLLPSQFRFTGVVEDKPDDVFARAEKKIVRNDSSGTLTDTEEFSWSVERTVTVEDRKATIKGTDGRLTFAGLAVLGGILSSEVRSMYAVTTQATLSRKKTVSVQVPPHSAIEIQLNWTVVRQPGLGRFVGGGDTRLDMPFAVDMELTVVPYLRNI
;
A
#
# COMPACT_ATOMS: atom_id res chain seq x y z
N MET A 1 -16.05 -94.28 11.32
CA MET A 1 -15.22 -93.21 11.92
C MET A 1 -14.73 -92.30 10.80
N ALA A 2 -15.24 -91.07 10.74
CA ALA A 2 -14.76 -90.04 9.81
C ALA A 2 -14.97 -88.67 10.48
N SER A 3 -13.87 -87.98 10.78
CA SER A 3 -13.85 -86.62 11.33
C SER A 3 -14.13 -85.61 10.23
N LEU A 4 -15.15 -84.77 10.42
CA LEU A 4 -15.45 -83.64 9.56
C LEU A 4 -14.73 -82.40 10.09
N VAL A 5 -13.75 -81.91 9.33
CA VAL A 5 -13.00 -80.67 9.64
C VAL A 5 -13.84 -79.46 9.23
N ILE A 6 -14.26 -78.65 10.19
CA ILE A 6 -14.95 -77.37 9.95
C ILE A 6 -13.89 -76.32 9.59
N ARG A 7 -13.95 -75.78 8.36
CA ARG A 7 -13.20 -74.57 7.96
C ARG A 7 -13.97 -73.33 8.41
N PRO A 8 -13.37 -72.34 9.09
CA PRO A 8 -14.04 -71.09 9.37
C PRO A 8 -14.09 -70.22 8.10
N THR A 9 -15.29 -69.89 7.65
CA THR A 9 -15.54 -68.88 6.61
C THR A 9 -15.20 -67.50 7.18
N ALA A 10 -14.25 -66.82 6.53
CA ALA A 10 -13.74 -65.53 6.96
C ALA A 10 -14.83 -64.44 6.98
N ARG A 11 -14.73 -63.58 8.00
CA ARG A 11 -15.54 -62.39 8.25
C ARG A 11 -15.38 -61.33 7.15
N ASN A 12 -16.52 -60.84 6.68
CA ASN A 12 -16.87 -59.43 6.42
C ASN A 12 -15.77 -58.51 5.84
N PRO A 13 -15.78 -58.18 4.54
CA PRO A 13 -14.95 -57.11 4.01
C PRO A 13 -15.48 -55.75 4.49
N SER A 14 -14.60 -55.04 5.20
CA SER A 14 -14.74 -53.71 5.76
C SER A 14 -15.41 -52.69 4.85
N TRP A 15 -16.47 -52.06 5.36
CA TRP A 15 -16.95 -50.75 4.89
C TRP A 15 -15.82 -49.75 5.13
N ASN A 16 -15.14 -49.32 4.06
CA ASN A 16 -14.14 -48.26 4.11
C ASN A 16 -14.84 -46.97 3.63
N PRO A 17 -15.32 -46.08 4.53
CA PRO A 17 -15.82 -44.80 4.09
C PRO A 17 -14.64 -44.03 3.51
N SER A 18 -14.64 -43.84 2.19
CA SER A 18 -13.67 -42.96 1.52
C SER A 18 -13.65 -41.61 2.24
N PRO A 19 -12.47 -41.04 2.53
CA PRO A 19 -12.40 -39.67 3.06
C PRO A 19 -13.16 -38.73 2.10
N PRO A 20 -13.88 -37.71 2.62
CA PRO A 20 -14.58 -36.76 1.77
C PRO A 20 -13.59 -36.19 0.75
N ALA A 21 -14.01 -36.19 -0.52
CA ALA A 21 -13.19 -35.72 -1.62
C ALA A 21 -12.53 -34.38 -1.24
N ALA A 22 -11.20 -34.31 -1.35
CA ALA A 22 -10.48 -33.06 -1.20
C ALA A 22 -11.10 -32.07 -2.19
N THR A 23 -11.82 -31.07 -1.67
CA THR A 23 -12.50 -30.06 -2.47
C THR A 23 -11.47 -29.46 -3.42
N GLY A 24 -11.69 -29.63 -4.73
CA GLY A 24 -10.80 -29.11 -5.76
C GLY A 24 -10.60 -27.59 -5.63
N PRO A 25 -9.68 -27.00 -6.43
CA PRO A 25 -9.40 -25.56 -6.37
C PRO A 25 -10.71 -24.77 -6.48
N ARG A 26 -10.96 -23.92 -5.47
CA ARG A 26 -12.15 -23.07 -5.42
C ARG A 26 -11.81 -21.72 -6.04
N THR A 27 -12.61 -21.31 -7.02
CA THR A 27 -12.56 -19.96 -7.58
C THR A 27 -13.45 -19.04 -6.75
N LEU A 28 -12.88 -17.95 -6.27
CA LEU A 28 -13.58 -16.92 -5.50
C LEU A 28 -13.96 -15.75 -6.41
N LEU A 29 -15.20 -15.26 -6.26
CA LEU A 29 -15.75 -14.16 -7.06
C LEU A 29 -15.86 -12.87 -6.22
N PRO A 30 -15.76 -11.67 -6.82
CA PRO A 30 -15.85 -10.40 -6.08
C PRO A 30 -17.18 -10.21 -5.35
N SER A 31 -18.28 -10.72 -5.93
CA SER A 31 -19.63 -10.65 -5.35
C SER A 31 -19.78 -11.40 -4.02
N GLN A 32 -18.85 -12.30 -3.71
CA GLN A 32 -18.84 -13.04 -2.44
C GLN A 32 -18.21 -12.25 -1.30
N PHE A 33 -17.53 -11.14 -1.60
CA PHE A 33 -16.80 -10.34 -0.62
C PHE A 33 -17.54 -9.06 -0.28
N ARG A 34 -17.57 -8.73 1.01
CA ARG A 34 -18.10 -7.46 1.52
C ARG A 34 -16.97 -6.67 2.16
N PHE A 35 -16.91 -5.40 1.83
CA PHE A 35 -16.01 -4.47 2.52
C PHE A 35 -16.44 -4.35 3.99
N THR A 36 -15.47 -4.41 4.90
CA THR A 36 -15.73 -4.40 6.35
C THR A 36 -15.04 -3.26 7.08
N GLY A 37 -14.05 -2.63 6.46
CA GLY A 37 -13.33 -1.51 7.04
C GLY A 37 -11.88 -1.43 6.56
N VAL A 38 -11.19 -0.41 7.03
CA VAL A 38 -9.76 -0.23 6.83
C VAL A 38 -9.01 -0.40 8.15
N VAL A 39 -7.75 -0.75 8.06
CA VAL A 39 -6.79 -0.62 9.16
C VAL A 39 -5.63 0.20 8.65
N GLU A 40 -5.33 1.27 9.38
CA GLU A 40 -4.25 2.20 9.06
C GLU A 40 -2.96 1.68 9.69
N ASP A 41 -1.87 1.77 8.92
CA ASP A 41 -0.53 1.54 9.41
C ASP A 41 0.09 2.88 9.86
N LYS A 42 1.36 2.87 10.28
CA LYS A 42 2.05 4.12 10.60
C LYS A 42 2.32 4.93 9.32
N PRO A 43 2.12 6.25 9.31
CA PRO A 43 2.54 7.10 8.21
C PRO A 43 4.02 6.93 7.85
N ASP A 44 4.33 7.02 6.58
CA ASP A 44 5.68 6.96 6.04
C ASP A 44 6.01 8.17 5.15
N ASP A 45 7.28 8.59 5.20
CA ASP A 45 7.79 9.69 4.39
C ASP A 45 8.39 9.14 3.10
N VAL A 46 7.77 9.47 1.97
CA VAL A 46 8.25 9.04 0.66
C VAL A 46 8.98 10.20 -0.01
N PHE A 47 10.25 10.00 -0.35
CA PHE A 47 10.98 10.96 -1.17
C PHE A 47 10.29 11.15 -2.51
N ALA A 48 10.04 12.41 -2.86
CA ALA A 48 9.30 12.73 -4.07
C ALA A 48 10.16 13.49 -5.09
N ARG A 49 10.91 14.51 -4.62
CA ARG A 49 11.68 15.39 -5.51
C ARG A 49 12.82 16.06 -4.75
N ALA A 50 13.92 16.33 -5.46
CA ALA A 50 14.93 17.28 -5.01
C ALA A 50 14.97 18.50 -5.94
N GLU A 51 15.19 19.68 -5.38
CA GLU A 51 15.47 20.92 -6.11
C GLU A 51 16.79 21.50 -5.64
N LYS A 52 17.54 22.11 -6.56
CA LYS A 52 18.82 22.73 -6.27
C LYS A 52 18.88 24.13 -6.87
N LYS A 53 19.41 25.08 -6.12
CA LYS A 53 19.70 26.43 -6.58
C LYS A 53 21.03 26.88 -6.02
N ILE A 54 21.88 27.47 -6.86
CA ILE A 54 23.16 28.02 -6.44
C ILE A 54 23.04 29.54 -6.41
N VAL A 55 23.34 30.14 -5.27
CA VAL A 55 23.47 31.59 -5.10
C VAL A 55 24.96 31.92 -5.06
N ARG A 56 25.42 32.78 -5.97
CA ARG A 56 26.82 33.22 -6.06
C ARG A 56 26.93 34.67 -5.64
N ASN A 57 28.00 34.98 -4.91
CA ASN A 57 28.36 36.34 -4.57
C ASN A 57 29.75 36.66 -5.09
N ASP A 58 29.80 37.38 -6.21
CA ASP A 58 31.05 37.82 -6.84
C ASP A 58 31.55 39.15 -6.27
N SER A 59 30.81 39.76 -5.33
CA SER A 59 31.16 41.03 -4.70
C SER A 59 32.09 40.86 -3.50
N SER A 60 32.68 41.97 -3.07
CA SER A 60 33.53 42.06 -1.87
C SER A 60 32.74 42.18 -0.56
N GLY A 61 31.40 42.36 -0.63
CA GLY A 61 30.51 42.46 0.53
C GLY A 61 29.72 41.16 0.75
N THR A 62 29.03 41.02 1.89
CA THR A 62 28.10 39.89 2.09
C THR A 62 26.80 40.16 1.34
N LEU A 63 26.34 39.17 0.57
CA LEU A 63 25.05 39.20 -0.11
C LEU A 63 23.99 38.50 0.76
N THR A 64 22.86 39.14 1.00
CA THR A 64 21.67 38.44 1.54
C THR A 64 20.70 38.20 0.39
N ASP A 65 20.39 36.94 0.15
CA ASP A 65 19.45 36.54 -0.90
C ASP A 65 18.27 35.77 -0.30
N THR A 66 17.11 35.88 -0.93
CA THR A 66 15.88 35.23 -0.48
C THR A 66 15.26 34.47 -1.63
N GLU A 67 15.17 33.16 -1.46
CA GLU A 67 14.74 32.25 -2.49
C GLU A 67 13.41 31.60 -2.13
N GLU A 68 12.50 31.58 -3.10
CA GLU A 68 11.17 31.02 -2.95
C GLU A 68 11.01 29.77 -3.81
N PHE A 69 10.56 28.70 -3.17
CA PHE A 69 10.29 27.41 -3.78
C PHE A 69 8.83 27.06 -3.54
N SER A 70 8.17 26.55 -4.57
CA SER A 70 6.79 26.12 -4.50
C SER A 70 6.62 24.84 -5.31
N TRP A 71 5.92 23.88 -4.74
CA TRP A 71 5.55 22.67 -5.45
C TRP A 71 4.14 22.21 -5.07
N SER A 72 3.47 21.64 -6.06
CA SER A 72 2.14 21.06 -5.93
C SER A 72 2.14 19.67 -6.55
N VAL A 73 1.51 18.72 -5.88
CA VAL A 73 1.29 17.36 -6.37
C VAL A 73 -0.17 16.98 -6.23
N GLU A 74 -0.68 16.12 -7.11
CA GLU A 74 -2.03 15.57 -6.96
C GLU A 74 -2.10 14.70 -5.70
N ARG A 75 -3.17 14.85 -4.93
CA ARG A 75 -3.43 14.01 -3.76
C ARG A 75 -4.10 12.73 -4.24
N THR A 76 -3.37 11.61 -4.19
CA THR A 76 -3.85 10.35 -4.75
C THR A 76 -4.21 9.32 -3.68
N VAL A 77 -5.13 8.43 -4.05
CA VAL A 77 -5.37 7.16 -3.36
C VAL A 77 -4.89 6.04 -4.27
N THR A 78 -3.90 5.29 -3.81
CA THR A 78 -3.35 4.14 -4.52
C THR A 78 -3.83 2.85 -3.86
N VAL A 79 -4.30 1.90 -4.66
CA VAL A 79 -4.69 0.56 -4.20
C VAL A 79 -3.82 -0.46 -4.92
N GLU A 80 -3.18 -1.35 -4.16
CA GLU A 80 -2.29 -2.38 -4.69
C GLU A 80 -3.00 -3.73 -4.75
N ASP A 81 -3.93 -3.86 -5.68
CA ASP A 81 -4.75 -5.06 -5.88
C ASP A 81 -3.89 -6.34 -6.08
N ARG A 82 -2.75 -6.24 -6.77
CA ARG A 82 -1.80 -7.35 -7.00
C ARG A 82 -1.08 -7.84 -5.73
N LYS A 83 -1.07 -7.05 -4.65
CA LYS A 83 -0.49 -7.45 -3.35
C LYS A 83 -1.57 -7.87 -2.35
N ALA A 84 -2.81 -8.04 -2.79
CA ALA A 84 -3.88 -8.53 -1.94
C ALA A 84 -3.55 -9.93 -1.41
N THR A 85 -3.78 -10.12 -0.11
CA THR A 85 -3.57 -11.40 0.57
C THR A 85 -4.92 -12.00 0.91
N ILE A 86 -5.13 -13.27 0.54
CA ILE A 86 -6.35 -14.02 0.86
C ILE A 86 -6.00 -15.07 1.92
N LYS A 87 -6.75 -15.09 3.00
CA LYS A 87 -6.67 -16.06 4.09
C LYS A 87 -7.97 -16.86 4.10
N GLY A 88 -7.89 -18.18 4.14
CA GLY A 88 -9.05 -19.09 4.11
C GLY A 88 -8.61 -20.56 4.20
N THR A 89 -9.57 -21.47 4.31
CA THR A 89 -9.33 -22.91 4.55
C THR A 89 -8.44 -23.53 3.47
N ASP A 90 -7.47 -24.35 3.90
CA ASP A 90 -6.29 -24.91 3.20
C ASP A 90 -6.50 -25.53 1.80
N GLY A 91 -6.89 -24.71 0.83
CA GLY A 91 -6.96 -25.06 -0.59
C GLY A 91 -6.25 -24.02 -1.45
N ARG A 92 -5.79 -24.43 -2.64
CA ARG A 92 -5.39 -23.49 -3.70
C ARG A 92 -6.62 -22.66 -4.09
N LEU A 93 -6.70 -21.44 -3.55
CA LEU A 93 -7.72 -20.45 -3.89
C LEU A 93 -7.23 -19.64 -5.09
N THR A 94 -8.05 -19.58 -6.14
CA THR A 94 -7.82 -18.67 -7.27
C THR A 94 -8.86 -17.57 -7.20
N PHE A 95 -8.45 -16.31 -7.23
CA PHE A 95 -9.36 -15.17 -7.19
C PHE A 95 -9.40 -14.46 -8.55
N ALA A 96 -10.59 -14.23 -9.07
CA ALA A 96 -10.82 -13.42 -10.26
C ALA A 96 -11.48 -12.10 -9.85
N GLY A 97 -10.93 -10.96 -10.32
CA GLY A 97 -11.58 -9.65 -10.15
C GLY A 97 -11.08 -8.78 -8.99
N LEU A 98 -9.80 -8.88 -8.60
CA LEU A 98 -9.21 -8.02 -7.56
C LEU A 98 -9.37 -6.53 -7.89
N ALA A 99 -9.31 -6.16 -9.18
CA ALA A 99 -9.53 -4.80 -9.66
C ALA A 99 -10.92 -4.23 -9.26
N VAL A 100 -11.97 -5.07 -9.23
CA VAL A 100 -13.32 -4.62 -8.83
C VAL A 100 -13.35 -4.27 -7.35
N LEU A 101 -12.80 -5.14 -6.50
CA LEU A 101 -12.68 -4.86 -5.07
C LEU A 101 -11.74 -3.67 -4.80
N GLY A 102 -10.69 -3.51 -5.61
CA GLY A 102 -9.80 -2.36 -5.56
C GLY A 102 -10.51 -1.05 -5.89
N GLY A 103 -11.44 -1.05 -6.85
CA GLY A 103 -12.30 0.10 -7.15
C GLY A 103 -13.22 0.46 -5.97
N ILE A 104 -13.83 -0.54 -5.33
CA ILE A 104 -14.65 -0.35 -4.12
C ILE A 104 -13.79 0.24 -2.99
N LEU A 105 -12.62 -0.34 -2.72
CA LEU A 105 -11.71 0.16 -1.69
C LEU A 105 -11.27 1.61 -1.98
N SER A 106 -10.88 1.90 -3.23
CA SER A 106 -10.47 3.24 -3.65
C SER A 106 -11.59 4.25 -3.41
N SER A 107 -12.83 3.93 -3.76
CA SER A 107 -13.98 4.81 -3.50
C SER A 107 -14.19 5.07 -2.01
N GLU A 108 -14.10 4.02 -1.19
CA GLU A 108 -14.32 4.13 0.26
C GLU A 108 -13.21 4.93 0.94
N VAL A 109 -11.96 4.65 0.61
CA VAL A 109 -10.79 5.37 1.13
C VAL A 109 -10.83 6.84 0.70
N ARG A 110 -11.19 7.13 -0.56
CA ARG A 110 -11.39 8.51 -1.03
C ARG A 110 -12.47 9.24 -0.25
N SER A 111 -13.58 8.57 0.07
CA SER A 111 -14.65 9.12 0.91
C SER A 111 -14.13 9.43 2.32
N MET A 112 -13.46 8.46 2.95
CA MET A 112 -12.96 8.58 4.33
C MET A 112 -11.93 9.70 4.51
N TYR A 113 -11.02 9.88 3.55
CA TYR A 113 -10.01 10.93 3.59
C TYR A 113 -10.39 12.22 2.84
N ALA A 114 -11.65 12.31 2.39
CA ALA A 114 -12.16 13.42 1.58
C ALA A 114 -11.27 13.76 0.37
N VAL A 115 -10.74 12.74 -0.32
CA VAL A 115 -9.92 12.90 -1.52
C VAL A 115 -10.83 12.98 -2.74
N THR A 116 -10.98 14.19 -3.29
CA THR A 116 -11.69 14.43 -4.55
C THR A 116 -10.75 14.25 -5.74
N THR A 117 -11.31 14.08 -6.94
CA THR A 117 -10.57 13.85 -8.20
C THR A 117 -9.62 14.99 -8.60
N GLN A 118 -9.65 16.13 -7.91
CA GLN A 118 -8.81 17.30 -8.17
C GLN A 118 -8.09 17.79 -6.91
N ALA A 119 -8.05 16.99 -5.85
CA ALA A 119 -7.36 17.37 -4.63
C ALA A 119 -5.86 17.50 -4.91
N THR A 120 -5.25 18.60 -4.48
CA THR A 120 -3.81 18.86 -4.62
C THR A 120 -3.20 19.15 -3.26
N LEU A 121 -1.95 18.72 -3.08
CA LEU A 121 -1.10 19.07 -1.95
C LEU A 121 -0.12 20.12 -2.45
N SER A 122 -0.22 21.33 -1.93
CA SER A 122 0.63 22.46 -2.32
C SER A 122 1.41 22.97 -1.13
N ARG A 123 2.70 23.24 -1.33
CA ARG A 123 3.56 23.77 -0.27
C ARG A 123 4.55 24.78 -0.86
N LYS A 124 4.69 25.89 -0.15
CA LYS A 124 5.63 26.97 -0.46
C LYS A 124 6.66 27.10 0.66
N LYS A 125 7.92 27.32 0.31
CA LYS A 125 9.03 27.49 1.24
C LYS A 125 9.92 28.64 0.79
N THR A 126 10.17 29.55 1.71
CA THR A 126 11.13 30.63 1.54
C THR A 126 12.38 30.30 2.34
N VAL A 127 13.55 30.50 1.72
CA VAL A 127 14.87 30.29 2.32
C VAL A 127 15.67 31.58 2.15
N SER A 128 16.10 32.16 3.27
CA SER A 128 17.00 33.32 3.25
C SER A 128 18.42 32.86 3.57
N VAL A 129 19.38 33.27 2.75
CA VAL A 129 20.79 32.90 2.88
C VAL A 129 21.68 34.13 2.86
N GLN A 130 22.75 34.08 3.66
CA GLN A 130 23.84 35.06 3.60
C GLN A 130 25.03 34.41 2.92
N VAL A 131 25.42 34.95 1.76
CA VAL A 131 26.53 34.46 0.94
C VAL A 131 27.74 35.36 1.18
N PRO A 132 28.85 34.84 1.76
CA PRO A 132 30.08 35.61 1.94
C PRO A 132 30.67 36.16 0.62
N PRO A 133 31.57 37.15 0.69
CA PRO A 133 32.29 37.64 -0.48
C PRO A 133 32.99 36.53 -1.27
N HIS A 134 32.97 36.63 -2.59
CA HIS A 134 33.63 35.70 -3.52
C HIS A 134 33.35 34.21 -3.24
N SER A 135 32.10 33.90 -2.88
CA SER A 135 31.69 32.54 -2.50
C SER A 135 30.34 32.16 -3.10
N ALA A 136 29.98 30.87 -2.98
CA ALA A 136 28.70 30.37 -3.43
C ALA A 136 28.07 29.44 -2.39
N ILE A 137 26.73 29.48 -2.32
CA ILE A 137 25.91 28.59 -1.49
C ILE A 137 24.98 27.81 -2.41
N GLU A 138 25.03 26.48 -2.34
CA GLU A 138 24.00 25.59 -2.90
C GLU A 138 22.88 25.42 -1.86
N ILE A 139 21.67 25.81 -2.26
CA ILE A 139 20.42 25.52 -1.58
C ILE A 139 19.85 24.25 -2.23
N GLN A 140 19.73 23.18 -1.46
CA GLN A 140 19.05 21.95 -1.88
C GLN A 140 17.78 21.76 -1.06
N LEU A 141 16.63 21.59 -1.72
CA LEU A 141 15.37 21.24 -1.07
C LEU A 141 15.03 19.80 -1.39
N ASN A 142 14.73 19.02 -0.35
CA ASN A 142 14.16 17.69 -0.51
C ASN A 142 12.67 17.77 -0.16
N TRP A 143 11.84 17.47 -1.15
CA TRP A 143 10.40 17.34 -1.01
C TRP A 143 10.04 15.88 -0.73
N THR A 144 9.24 15.67 0.31
CA THR A 144 8.72 14.36 0.70
C THR A 144 7.21 14.43 0.78
N VAL A 145 6.55 13.37 0.33
CA VAL A 145 5.11 13.18 0.49
C VAL A 145 4.90 12.26 1.68
N VAL A 146 4.19 12.74 2.69
CA VAL A 146 3.73 11.92 3.81
C VAL A 146 2.58 11.08 3.31
N ARG A 147 2.71 9.78 3.44
CA ARG A 147 1.73 8.81 2.97
C ARG A 147 1.16 8.07 4.17
N GLN A 148 -0.14 7.78 4.09
CA GLN A 148 -0.86 6.97 5.06
C GLN A 148 -1.13 5.60 4.42
N PRO A 149 -0.29 4.59 4.70
CA PRO A 149 -0.54 3.23 4.27
C PRO A 149 -1.62 2.58 5.13
N GLY A 150 -2.24 1.53 4.59
CA GLY A 150 -3.17 0.69 5.32
C GLY A 150 -3.65 -0.51 4.52
N LEU A 151 -4.55 -1.28 5.15
CA LEU A 151 -5.17 -2.47 4.59
C LEU A 151 -6.69 -2.33 4.58
N GLY A 152 -7.29 -2.42 3.40
CA GLY A 152 -8.72 -2.61 3.21
C GLY A 152 -9.09 -4.06 3.46
N ARG A 153 -10.10 -4.30 4.31
CA ARG A 153 -10.52 -5.65 4.72
C ARG A 153 -11.84 -6.02 4.08
N PHE A 154 -11.84 -7.18 3.46
CA PHE A 154 -13.02 -7.80 2.88
C PHE A 154 -13.27 -9.16 3.51
N VAL A 155 -14.53 -9.46 3.82
CA VAL A 155 -14.95 -10.77 4.32
C VAL A 155 -15.77 -11.47 3.25
N GLY A 156 -15.36 -12.69 2.92
CA GLY A 156 -16.03 -13.58 1.99
C GLY A 156 -16.83 -14.68 2.68
N GLY A 157 -17.46 -15.55 1.90
CA GLY A 157 -18.10 -16.77 2.43
C GLY A 157 -17.08 -17.78 2.98
N GLY A 158 -17.43 -18.47 4.06
CA GLY A 158 -16.63 -19.58 4.64
C GLY A 158 -15.28 -19.14 5.19
N ASP A 159 -15.28 -18.35 6.27
CA ASP A 159 -14.12 -17.82 7.01
C ASP A 159 -13.01 -17.17 6.15
N THR A 160 -13.32 -16.86 4.89
CA THR A 160 -12.36 -16.30 3.95
C THR A 160 -12.26 -14.81 4.15
N ARG A 161 -11.03 -14.31 4.25
CA ARG A 161 -10.73 -12.89 4.41
C ARG A 161 -9.72 -12.44 3.37
N LEU A 162 -9.94 -11.26 2.81
CA LEU A 162 -9.05 -10.63 1.86
C LEU A 162 -8.59 -9.29 2.45
N ASP A 163 -7.28 -9.14 2.59
CA ASP A 163 -6.62 -7.91 2.99
C ASP A 163 -5.98 -7.28 1.74
N MET A 164 -6.36 -6.06 1.38
CA MET A 164 -5.86 -5.35 0.19
C MET A 164 -5.12 -4.06 0.60
N PRO A 165 -3.84 -3.91 0.25
CA PRO A 165 -3.09 -2.72 0.59
C PRO A 165 -3.59 -1.47 -0.15
N PHE A 166 -3.61 -0.36 0.56
CA PHE A 166 -3.82 0.96 0.01
C PHE A 166 -2.84 1.98 0.61
N ALA A 167 -2.73 3.11 -0.05
CA ALA A 167 -1.98 4.26 0.43
C ALA A 167 -2.67 5.55 0.00
N VAL A 168 -2.63 6.55 0.87
CA VAL A 168 -3.15 7.89 0.60
C VAL A 168 -2.05 8.91 0.79
N ASP A 169 -1.88 9.80 -0.19
CA ASP A 169 -0.97 10.94 -0.02
C ASP A 169 -1.66 11.98 0.89
N MET A 170 -1.02 12.34 2.01
CA MET A 170 -1.62 13.14 3.07
C MET A 170 -1.08 14.55 3.12
N GLU A 171 0.24 14.71 3.05
CA GLU A 171 0.90 16.00 3.16
C GLU A 171 2.12 16.07 2.25
N LEU A 172 2.41 17.28 1.76
CA LEU A 172 3.68 17.60 1.10
C LEU A 172 4.56 18.39 2.07
N THR A 173 5.73 17.84 2.39
CA THR A 173 6.71 18.49 3.28
C THR A 173 8.03 18.75 2.57
N VAL A 174 8.83 19.64 3.15
CA VAL A 174 10.06 20.12 2.53
C VAL A 174 11.13 20.45 3.56
N VAL A 175 12.33 19.93 3.33
CA VAL A 175 13.50 20.15 4.17
C VAL A 175 14.61 20.82 3.35
N PRO A 176 15.04 22.04 3.71
CA PRO A 176 16.15 22.71 3.06
C PRO A 176 17.50 22.27 3.64
N TYR A 177 18.48 22.16 2.78
CA TYR A 177 19.89 21.91 3.09
C TYR A 177 20.73 23.00 2.44
N LEU A 178 21.64 23.58 3.20
CA LEU A 178 22.55 24.63 2.73
C LEU A 178 23.97 24.07 2.72
N ARG A 179 24.67 24.27 1.61
CA ARG A 179 26.06 23.84 1.45
C ARG A 179 26.89 24.93 0.81
N ASN A 180 28.01 25.27 1.44
CA ASN A 180 29.03 26.12 0.81
C ASN A 180 29.76 25.31 -0.27
N ILE A 181 29.94 25.91 -1.44
CA ILE A 181 30.62 25.30 -2.60
C ILE A 181 31.67 26.22 -3.21
#